data_AF-A0A357ZYX7-F1
#
_entry.id   AF-A0A357ZYX7-F1
#
_cell.length_a   1.000
_cell.length_b   1.000
_cell.length_c   1.000
_cell.angle_alpha   90.00
_cell.angle_beta   90.00
_cell.angle_gamma   90.00
#
_symmetry.space_group_name_H-M   'P 1'
#
loop_
_entity.id
_entity.type
_entity.pdbx_description
1 polymer ?
#
loop_
_entity_poly.entity_id
_entity_poly.type
_entity_poly.pdbx_seq_one_letter_code
_entity_poly.pdbx_strand_id
1 'polypeptide(L)'
;MNYRRVFSLVTATLAAAALVAACSSGESHSSMSDTSKQTIPESANFNATDVGFAQGMIPHHAQAVEMADLALEKSTNADVLALAKQIKASQNPEIQTM
;
A
#
# COMPACT_ATOMS: atom_id res chain seq x y z
N MET A 1 -37.88 5.53 43.87
CA MET A 1 -37.16 4.31 43.44
C MET A 1 -36.62 4.40 42.00
N ASN A 2 -36.45 5.58 41.37
CA ASN A 2 -36.15 5.64 39.92
C ASN A 2 -34.83 6.35 39.55
N TYR A 3 -34.18 7.07 40.47
CA TYR A 3 -32.97 7.84 40.15
C TYR A 3 -31.70 6.99 39.98
N ARG A 4 -31.60 5.85 40.69
CA ARG A 4 -30.45 4.94 40.60
C ARG A 4 -30.37 4.21 39.25
N ARG A 5 -31.52 3.89 38.64
CA ARG A 5 -31.60 3.24 37.33
C ARG A 5 -31.35 4.25 36.19
N VAL A 6 -31.84 5.48 36.33
CA VAL A 6 -31.58 6.56 35.37
C VAL A 6 -30.08 6.93 35.39
N PHE A 7 -29.44 7.00 36.56
CA PHE A 7 -28.02 7.32 36.65
C PHE A 7 -27.13 6.25 35.99
N SER A 8 -27.44 4.96 36.16
CA SER A 8 -26.70 3.86 35.52
C SER A 8 -26.89 3.78 33.99
N LEU A 9 -28.03 4.24 33.48
CA LEU A 9 -28.29 4.28 32.02
C LEU A 9 -27.54 5.43 31.33
N VAL A 10 -27.39 6.59 31.99
CA VAL A 10 -26.69 7.75 31.44
C VAL A 10 -25.17 7.55 31.38
N THR A 11 -24.58 6.80 32.33
CA THR A 11 -23.14 6.49 32.29
C THR A 11 -22.77 5.50 31.19
N ALA A 12 -23.67 4.57 30.86
CA ALA A 12 -23.41 3.56 29.82
C ALA A 12 -23.43 4.15 28.40
N THR A 13 -24.27 5.16 28.14
CA THR A 13 -24.35 5.80 26.82
C THR A 13 -23.17 6.74 26.55
N LEU A 14 -22.64 7.41 27.58
CA LEU A 14 -21.50 8.31 27.41
C LEU A 14 -20.19 7.55 27.12
N ALA A 15 -20.01 6.37 27.69
CA ALA A 15 -18.84 5.52 27.44
C ALA A 15 -18.83 4.92 26.01
N ALA A 16 -19.99 4.62 25.44
CA ALA A 16 -20.09 4.10 24.08
C ALA A 16 -19.77 5.16 23.01
N ALA A 17 -20.12 6.43 23.23
CA ALA A 17 -19.81 7.51 22.30
C ALA A 17 -18.31 7.82 22.21
N ALA A 18 -17.57 7.66 23.32
CA ALA A 18 -16.13 7.89 23.34
C ALA A 18 -15.32 6.84 22.55
N LEU A 19 -15.83 5.59 22.46
CA LEU A 19 -15.17 4.53 21.69
C LEU A 19 -15.32 4.70 20.17
N VAL A 20 -16.40 5.32 19.69
CA VAL A 20 -16.62 5.54 18.24
C VAL A 20 -15.73 6.67 17.69
N ALA A 21 -15.41 7.68 18.51
CA ALA A 21 -14.52 8.77 18.11
C ALA A 21 -13.05 8.34 17.95
N ALA A 22 -12.64 7.22 18.55
CA ALA A 22 -11.27 6.72 18.47
C ALA A 22 -10.94 5.98 17.16
N CYS A 23 -11.95 5.60 16.37
CA CYS A 23 -11.76 4.97 15.05
C CYS A 23 -11.92 5.94 13.87
N SER A 24 -12.12 7.25 14.14
CA SER A 24 -12.27 8.28 13.11
C SER A 24 -10.99 9.09 12.91
N SER A 25 -9.81 8.48 13.11
CA SER A 25 -8.57 8.99 12.53
C SER A 25 -8.69 8.85 11.02
N GLY A 26 -9.13 9.94 10.39
CA GLY A 26 -9.12 10.11 8.96
C GLY A 26 -7.68 10.27 8.51
N GLU A 27 -7.02 9.16 8.17
CA GLU A 27 -5.80 9.20 7.39
C GLU A 27 -6.11 9.83 6.04
N SER A 28 -5.84 11.13 5.96
CA SER A 28 -5.72 11.85 4.71
C SER A 28 -4.53 11.24 3.98
N HIS A 29 -4.80 10.31 3.06
CA HIS A 29 -3.83 9.80 2.09
C HIS A 29 -3.27 10.98 1.30
N SER A 30 -2.20 11.54 1.82
CA SER A 30 -1.48 12.64 1.20
C SER A 30 -0.71 12.05 0.02
N SER A 31 -1.24 12.37 -1.17
CA SER A 31 -0.57 12.45 -2.46
C SER A 31 0.73 11.67 -2.64
N MET A 32 0.65 10.63 -3.48
CA MET A 32 1.77 10.14 -4.28
C MET A 32 2.30 11.30 -5.14
N SER A 33 3.39 11.95 -4.72
CA SER A 33 4.27 12.72 -5.60
C SER A 33 5.57 13.02 -4.88
N ASP A 34 6.40 12.00 -4.77
CA ASP A 34 7.85 12.22 -4.71
C ASP A 34 8.49 11.09 -5.53
N THR A 35 8.55 11.29 -6.85
CA THR A 35 9.63 10.69 -7.64
C THR A 35 10.92 11.39 -7.19
N SER A 36 11.42 10.97 -6.03
CA SER A 36 12.79 11.25 -5.64
C SER A 36 13.66 10.54 -6.66
N LYS A 37 14.18 11.30 -7.63
CA LYS A 37 15.20 10.84 -8.56
C LYS A 37 16.47 10.64 -7.74
N GLN A 38 16.54 9.49 -7.08
CA GLN A 38 17.66 9.12 -6.23
C GLN A 38 18.86 8.97 -7.14
N THR A 39 19.73 9.99 -7.13
CA THR A 39 20.93 10.01 -7.94
C THR A 39 21.93 9.11 -7.23
N ILE A 40 22.12 7.89 -7.73
CA ILE A 40 23.17 7.02 -7.22
C ILE A 40 24.51 7.64 -7.66
N PRO A 41 25.42 7.97 -6.73
CA PRO A 41 26.72 8.52 -7.10
C PRO A 41 27.44 7.51 -8.00
N GLU A 42 28.09 8.01 -9.04
CA GLU A 42 28.78 7.20 -10.07
C GLU A 42 29.87 6.28 -9.48
N SER A 43 30.27 6.53 -8.23
CA SER A 43 31.21 5.73 -7.43
C SER A 43 30.54 4.80 -6.41
N ALA A 44 29.22 4.59 -6.46
CA ALA A 44 28.54 3.66 -5.58
C ALA A 44 29.01 2.23 -5.92
N ASN A 45 29.84 1.66 -5.05
CA ASN A 45 30.19 0.25 -5.12
C ASN A 45 29.04 -0.57 -4.55
N PHE A 46 28.39 -1.37 -5.39
CA PHE A 46 27.38 -2.35 -4.95
C PHE A 46 28.07 -3.52 -4.23
N ASN A 47 27.58 -3.87 -3.05
CA ASN A 47 28.06 -5.03 -2.33
C ASN A 47 27.34 -6.32 -2.82
N ALA A 48 27.79 -7.49 -2.36
CA ALA A 48 27.20 -8.77 -2.78
C ALA A 48 25.70 -8.91 -2.41
N THR A 49 25.25 -8.26 -1.34
CA THR A 49 23.84 -8.23 -0.95
C THR A 49 23.00 -7.41 -1.92
N ASP A 50 23.49 -6.26 -2.37
CA ASP A 50 22.80 -5.42 -3.36
C ASP A 50 22.63 -6.18 -4.69
N VAL A 51 23.70 -6.85 -5.14
CA VAL A 51 23.68 -7.68 -6.35
C VAL A 51 22.71 -8.85 -6.21
N GLY A 52 22.76 -9.57 -5.09
CA GLY A 52 21.86 -10.69 -4.82
C GLY A 52 20.39 -10.26 -4.75
N PHE A 53 20.12 -9.08 -4.17
CA PHE A 53 18.78 -8.49 -4.15
C PHE A 53 18.29 -8.20 -5.56
N ALA A 54 19.05 -7.47 -6.38
CA ALA A 54 18.67 -7.14 -7.75
C ALA A 54 18.43 -8.40 -8.60
N GLN A 55 19.33 -9.39 -8.51
CA GLN A 55 19.19 -10.67 -9.20
C GLN A 55 17.94 -11.45 -8.79
N GLY A 56 17.53 -11.38 -7.52
CA GLY A 56 16.28 -11.97 -7.05
C GLY A 56 15.04 -11.17 -7.44
N MET A 57 15.15 -9.85 -7.52
CA MET A 57 14.04 -8.95 -7.86
C MET A 57 13.68 -8.98 -9.34
N ILE A 58 14.64 -9.21 -10.24
CA ILE A 58 14.36 -9.35 -11.68
C ILE A 58 13.29 -10.43 -11.96
N PRO A 59 13.47 -11.72 -11.56
CA PRO A 59 12.46 -12.74 -11.81
C PRO A 59 11.17 -12.53 -11.00
N HIS A 60 11.27 -11.97 -9.77
CA HIS A 60 10.10 -11.62 -8.97
C HIS A 60 9.21 -10.60 -9.70
N HIS A 61 9.81 -9.53 -10.24
CA HIS A 61 9.09 -8.52 -11.00
C HIS A 61 8.55 -9.05 -12.32
N ALA A 62 9.32 -9.88 -13.02
CA ALA A 62 8.85 -10.52 -14.25
C ALA A 62 7.58 -11.36 -14.00
N GLN A 63 7.53 -12.11 -12.89
CA GLN A 63 6.34 -12.85 -12.47
C GLN A 63 5.17 -11.91 -12.15
N ALA A 64 5.42 -10.78 -11.49
CA ALA A 64 4.37 -9.81 -11.20
C ALA A 64 3.78 -9.20 -12.48
N VAL A 65 4.60 -8.96 -13.51
CA VAL A 65 4.15 -8.50 -14.83
C VAL A 65 3.29 -9.56 -15.52
N GLU A 66 3.68 -10.84 -15.47
CA GLU A 66 2.88 -11.95 -16.01
C GLU A 66 1.50 -12.04 -15.32
N MET A 67 1.47 -11.93 -13.99
CA MET A 67 0.22 -11.94 -13.23
C MET A 67 -0.66 -10.73 -13.54
N ALA A 68 -0.06 -9.56 -13.74
CA ALA A 68 -0.78 -8.37 -14.17
C ALA A 68 -1.38 -8.55 -15.57
N ASP A 69 -0.67 -9.19 -16.50
CA ASP A 69 -1.21 -9.52 -17.82
C ASP A 69 -2.42 -10.47 -17.75
N LEU A 70 -2.34 -11.50 -16.92
CA LEU A 70 -3.48 -12.39 -16.67
C LEU A 70 -4.68 -11.62 -16.08
N ALA A 71 -4.44 -10.67 -15.18
CA ALA A 71 -5.49 -9.85 -14.60
C ALA A 71 -6.14 -8.93 -15.66
N LEU A 72 -5.34 -8.37 -16.58
CA LEU A 72 -5.84 -7.54 -17.68
C LEU A 72 -6.68 -8.32 -18.68
N GLU A 73 -6.34 -9.59 -18.90
CA GLU A 73 -7.09 -10.48 -19.79
C GLU A 73 -8.40 -10.96 -19.15
N LYS A 74 -8.38 -11.28 -17.84
CA LYS A 74 -9.45 -12.06 -17.19
C LYS A 74 -10.38 -11.25 -16.30
N SER A 75 -9.95 -10.10 -15.79
CA SER A 75 -10.75 -9.31 -14.84
C SER A 75 -11.73 -8.39 -15.57
N THR A 76 -12.91 -8.20 -14.97
CA THR A 76 -13.86 -7.13 -15.33
C THR A 76 -13.93 -6.03 -14.27
N ASN A 77 -13.25 -6.19 -13.13
CA ASN A 77 -13.21 -5.21 -12.06
C ASN A 77 -12.26 -4.06 -12.44
N ALA A 78 -12.79 -2.83 -12.47
CA ALA A 78 -12.04 -1.65 -12.91
C ALA A 78 -10.81 -1.35 -12.04
N ASP A 79 -10.88 -1.56 -10.73
CA ASP A 79 -9.78 -1.28 -9.81
C ASP A 79 -8.64 -2.29 -10.01
N VAL A 80 -8.99 -3.57 -10.22
CA VAL A 80 -8.01 -4.62 -10.54
C VAL A 80 -7.30 -4.34 -11.86
N LEU A 81 -8.05 -3.91 -12.88
CA LEU A 81 -7.48 -3.53 -14.18
C LEU A 81 -6.57 -2.30 -14.07
N ALA A 82 -6.94 -1.31 -13.25
CA ALA A 82 -6.12 -0.14 -13.00
C ALA A 82 -4.80 -0.51 -12.30
N LEU A 83 -4.88 -1.34 -11.25
CA LEU A 83 -3.71 -1.83 -10.53
C LEU A 83 -2.78 -2.63 -11.45
N ALA A 84 -3.31 -3.54 -12.27
CA ALA A 84 -2.50 -4.33 -13.19
C ALA A 84 -1.72 -3.45 -14.19
N LYS A 85 -2.35 -2.39 -14.72
CA LYS A 85 -1.65 -1.40 -15.58
C LYS A 85 -0.53 -0.70 -14.84
N GLN A 86 -0.77 -0.30 -13.58
CA GLN A 86 0.24 0.37 -12.76
C GLN A 86 1.44 -0.53 -12.47
N ILE A 87 1.19 -1.78 -12.07
CA ILE A 87 2.25 -2.79 -11.83
C ILE A 87 3.12 -2.94 -13.09
N LYS A 88 2.52 -3.12 -14.27
CA LYS A 88 3.29 -3.23 -15.51
C LYS A 88 4.09 -1.97 -15.84
N ALA A 89 3.50 -0.80 -15.60
CA ALA A 89 4.14 0.49 -15.90
C ALA A 89 5.31 0.77 -14.97
N SER A 90 5.27 0.33 -13.72
CA SER A 90 6.36 0.53 -12.75
C SER A 90 7.44 -0.55 -12.85
N GLN A 91 7.04 -1.83 -12.94
CA GLN A 91 8.00 -2.93 -12.77
C GLN A 91 8.80 -3.24 -14.04
N ASN A 92 8.28 -2.98 -15.24
CA ASN A 92 9.06 -3.14 -16.47
C ASN A 92 10.32 -2.24 -16.49
N PRO A 93 10.24 -0.93 -16.21
CA PRO A 93 11.42 -0.08 -16.08
C PRO A 93 12.40 -0.54 -15.00
N GLU A 94 11.91 -1.02 -13.85
CA GLU A 94 12.75 -1.50 -12.76
C GLU A 94 13.54 -2.75 -13.17
N ILE A 95 12.93 -3.69 -13.91
CA ILE A 95 13.64 -4.85 -14.49
C ILE A 95 14.80 -4.41 -15.40
N GLN A 96 14.61 -3.34 -16.19
CA GLN A 96 15.65 -2.83 -17.10
C GLN A 96 16.76 -2.05 -16.38
N THR A 97 16.47 -1.54 -15.18
CA THR A 97 17.39 -0.70 -14.41
C THR A 97 18.30 -1.52 -13.50
N MET A 98 17.80 -2.65 -12.99
CA MET A 98 18.54 -3.62 -12.19
C MET A 98 19.55 -4.41 -13.04
#